data_AF-A0A9W6IW19-F1
#
_entry.id   AF-A0A9W6IW19-F1
#
_cell.length_a   1.000
_cell.length_b   1.000
_cell.length_c   1.000
_cell.angle_alpha   90.00
_cell.angle_beta   90.00
_cell.angle_gamma   90.00
#
_symmetry.space_group_name_H-M   'P 1'
#
loop_
_entity.id
_entity.type
_entity.pdbx_description
1 polymer ?
#
loop_
_entity_poly.entity_id
_entity_poly.type
_entity_poly.pdbx_seq_one_letter_code
_entity_poly.pdbx_strand_id
1 'polypeptide(L)'
;MQTLPARHRLVKDAAWKAAEPTLREFDAALRTARREIEAVEARTFAPPRSTNASDTILAGEIRRRLSELKEDERRAALETALAEGADEVVAAALHGPAMLSGMSAPQQASLRDRWRRSRHGDEIERIDRLKSAVADTERGGALLVGYAASLADPQIIEKAEASEAAAKAALAS
;
A
#
# COMPACT_ATOMS: atom_id res chain seq x y z
N MET A 1 23.33 -26.26 37.70
CA MET A 1 23.86 -25.76 36.41
C MET A 1 22.72 -25.84 35.39
N GLN A 2 22.33 -24.73 34.75
CA GLN A 2 21.26 -24.74 33.75
C GLN A 2 21.66 -25.58 32.51
N THR A 3 20.73 -26.35 31.96
CA THR A 3 20.95 -27.16 30.75
C THR A 3 21.08 -26.25 29.53
N LEU A 4 21.78 -26.74 28.50
CA LEU A 4 21.94 -25.99 27.24
C LEU A 4 20.58 -25.58 26.63
N PRO A 5 19.55 -26.46 26.54
CA PRO A 5 18.25 -26.05 26.02
C PRO A 5 17.52 -25.01 26.88
N ALA A 6 17.64 -25.10 28.21
CA ALA A 6 17.05 -24.11 29.10
C ALA A 6 17.64 -22.71 28.87
N ARG A 7 18.94 -22.62 28.58
CA ARG A 7 19.59 -21.35 28.21
C ARG A 7 19.06 -20.80 26.89
N HIS A 8 18.93 -21.63 25.86
CA HIS A 8 18.39 -21.19 24.57
C HIS A 8 16.93 -20.71 24.67
N ARG A 9 16.08 -21.37 25.46
CA ARG A 9 14.72 -20.88 25.73
C ARG A 9 14.73 -19.52 26.42
N LEU A 10 15.53 -19.35 27.48
CA LEU A 10 15.65 -18.08 28.18
C LEU A 10 16.12 -16.94 27.27
N VAL A 11 17.08 -17.20 26.38
CA VAL A 11 17.55 -16.21 25.40
C VAL A 11 16.47 -15.86 24.39
N LYS A 12 15.75 -16.85 23.86
CA LYS A 12 14.62 -16.64 22.95
C LYS A 12 13.55 -15.74 23.60
N ASP A 13 13.13 -16.08 24.81
CA ASP A 13 12.08 -15.34 25.52
C ASP A 13 12.53 -13.91 25.85
N ALA A 14 13.77 -13.73 26.29
CA ALA A 14 14.34 -12.41 26.57
C ALA A 14 14.46 -11.57 25.29
N ALA A 15 14.90 -12.16 24.18
CA ALA A 15 15.00 -11.49 22.88
C ALA A 15 13.62 -11.02 22.39
N TRP A 16 12.60 -11.88 22.45
CA TRP A 16 11.24 -11.50 22.07
C TRP A 16 10.65 -10.43 22.98
N LYS A 17 10.83 -10.57 24.30
CA LYS A 17 10.38 -9.57 25.27
C LYS A 17 11.03 -8.20 25.03
N ALA A 18 12.29 -8.17 24.59
CA ALA A 18 12.99 -6.94 24.26
C ALA A 18 12.53 -6.34 22.92
N ALA A 19 12.24 -7.18 21.91
CA ALA A 19 11.84 -6.72 20.58
C ALA A 19 10.37 -6.30 20.49
N GLU A 20 9.49 -6.89 21.29
CA GLU A 20 8.03 -6.73 21.20
C GLU A 20 7.56 -5.26 21.27
N PRO A 21 8.04 -4.40 22.20
CA PRO A 21 7.61 -3.00 22.25
C PRO A 21 7.95 -2.25 20.95
N THR A 22 9.16 -2.43 20.41
CA THR A 22 9.59 -1.80 19.16
C THR A 22 8.80 -2.33 17.96
N LEU A 23 8.48 -3.62 17.92
CA LEU A 23 7.62 -4.18 16.87
C LEU A 23 6.20 -3.58 16.91
N ARG A 24 5.64 -3.34 18.10
CA ARG A 24 4.34 -2.65 18.24
C ARG A 24 4.38 -1.21 17.73
N GLU A 25 5.51 -0.51 17.93
CA GLU A 25 5.72 0.83 17.38
C GLU A 25 5.81 0.81 15.86
N PHE A 26 6.54 -0.14 15.27
CA PHE A 26 6.57 -0.34 13.82
C PHE A 26 5.18 -0.59 13.27
N ASP A 27 4.40 -1.49 13.87
CA ASP A 27 3.03 -1.78 13.44
C ASP A 27 2.13 -0.54 13.53
N ALA A 28 2.27 0.26 14.59
CA ALA A 28 1.51 1.51 14.75
C ALA A 28 1.88 2.55 13.70
N ALA A 29 3.17 2.71 13.39
CA ALA A 29 3.67 3.60 12.36
C ALA A 29 3.18 3.16 10.97
N LEU A 30 3.28 1.87 10.65
CA LEU A 30 2.80 1.30 9.39
C LEU A 30 1.29 1.52 9.21
N ARG A 31 0.49 1.25 10.24
CA ARG A 31 -0.96 1.51 10.19
C ARG A 31 -1.27 2.98 9.93
N THR A 32 -0.56 3.89 10.59
CA THR A 32 -0.75 5.33 10.42
C THR A 32 -0.37 5.78 9.01
N ALA A 33 0.81 5.38 8.52
CA ALA A 33 1.29 5.74 7.20
C ALA A 33 0.38 5.20 6.08
N ARG A 34 -0.07 3.94 6.18
CA ARG A 34 -0.99 3.34 5.21
C ARG A 34 -2.34 4.03 5.17
N ARG A 35 -2.92 4.38 6.34
CA ARG A 35 -4.16 5.16 6.40
C ARG A 35 -4.02 6.53 5.75
N GLU A 36 -2.90 7.20 5.97
CA GLU A 36 -2.65 8.50 5.34
C GLU A 36 -2.50 8.35 3.82
N ILE A 37 -1.76 7.35 3.34
CA ILE A 37 -1.67 7.04 1.91
C ILE A 37 -3.06 6.83 1.32
N GLU A 38 -3.88 5.97 1.92
CA GLU A 38 -5.26 5.70 1.48
C GLU A 38 -6.11 6.98 1.47
N ALA A 39 -6.01 7.81 2.51
CA ALA A 39 -6.75 9.06 2.59
C ALA A 39 -6.35 10.05 1.50
N VAL A 40 -5.05 10.23 1.24
CA VAL A 40 -4.57 11.11 0.18
C VAL A 40 -4.90 10.53 -1.20
N GLU A 41 -4.76 9.23 -1.41
CA GLU A 41 -5.15 8.56 -2.65
C GLU A 41 -6.64 8.73 -2.93
N ALA A 42 -7.52 8.61 -1.93
CA ALA A 42 -8.95 8.84 -2.08
C ALA A 42 -9.28 10.29 -2.50
N ARG A 43 -8.64 11.29 -1.88
CA ARG A 43 -8.86 12.71 -2.22
C ARG A 43 -8.29 13.10 -3.59
N THR A 44 -7.20 12.47 -3.99
CA THR A 44 -6.46 12.79 -5.22
C THR A 44 -6.74 11.81 -6.35
N PHE A 45 -7.72 10.91 -6.23
CA PHE A 45 -7.89 9.85 -7.23
C PHE A 45 -8.30 10.36 -8.61
N ALA A 46 -9.15 11.39 -8.66
CA ALA A 46 -9.69 12.00 -9.87
C ALA A 46 -10.33 13.34 -9.48
N PRO A 47 -10.63 14.23 -10.43
CA PRO A 47 -11.38 15.44 -10.11
C PRO A 47 -12.75 15.08 -9.50
N PRO A 48 -13.34 15.94 -8.65
CA PRO A 48 -14.60 15.64 -8.00
C PRO A 48 -15.69 15.22 -8.99
N ARG A 49 -16.48 14.20 -8.63
CA ARG A 49 -17.67 13.87 -9.42
C ARG A 49 -18.69 14.99 -9.27
N SER A 50 -19.32 15.39 -10.37
CA SER A 50 -20.48 16.26 -10.24
C SER A 50 -21.65 15.50 -9.61
N THR A 51 -22.40 16.20 -8.77
CA THR A 51 -23.65 15.75 -8.15
C THR A 51 -24.88 16.13 -8.97
N ASN A 52 -24.73 16.93 -10.03
CA ASN A 52 -25.84 17.44 -10.82
C ASN A 52 -26.19 16.49 -11.99
N ALA A 53 -27.48 16.34 -12.26
CA ALA A 53 -27.95 15.51 -13.38
C ALA A 53 -27.46 16.03 -14.73
N SER A 54 -27.48 17.36 -14.95
CA SER A 54 -26.99 18.00 -16.17
C SER A 54 -25.52 17.69 -16.44
N ASP A 55 -24.68 17.75 -15.41
CA ASP A 55 -23.25 17.48 -15.53
C ASP A 55 -22.97 15.99 -15.78
N THR A 56 -23.84 15.11 -15.27
CA THR A 56 -23.77 13.67 -15.55
C THR A 56 -24.07 13.37 -17.02
N ILE A 57 -25.06 14.06 -17.59
CA ILE A 57 -25.39 13.99 -19.03
C ILE A 57 -24.21 14.51 -19.85
N LEU A 58 -23.69 15.69 -19.51
CA LEU A 58 -22.53 16.28 -20.17
C LEU A 58 -21.31 15.35 -20.12
N ALA A 59 -21.04 14.69 -18.98
CA ALA A 59 -19.96 13.71 -18.88
C ALA A 59 -20.15 12.52 -19.83
N GLY A 60 -21.39 12.11 -20.08
CA GLY A 60 -21.74 11.11 -21.11
C GLY A 60 -21.41 11.59 -22.52
N GLU A 61 -21.78 12.82 -22.85
CA GLU A 61 -21.50 13.45 -24.14
C GLU A 61 -20.00 13.64 -24.38
N ILE A 62 -19.25 14.10 -23.38
CA ILE A 62 -17.79 14.23 -23.42
C ILE A 62 -17.16 12.88 -23.72
N ARG A 63 -17.53 11.81 -22.99
CA ARG A 63 -16.99 10.46 -23.24
C ARG A 63 -17.29 9.99 -24.66
N ARG A 64 -18.54 10.14 -25.13
CA ARG A 64 -18.92 9.80 -26.51
C ARG A 64 -18.03 10.55 -27.50
N ARG A 65 -17.86 11.86 -27.32
CA ARG A 65 -17.03 12.67 -28.21
C ARG A 65 -15.57 12.22 -28.21
N LEU A 66 -14.99 11.94 -27.04
CA LEU A 66 -13.62 11.42 -26.92
C LEU A 66 -13.44 10.07 -27.63
N SER A 67 -14.46 9.20 -27.59
CA SER A 67 -14.42 7.87 -28.23
C SER A 67 -14.45 7.92 -29.75
N GLU A 68 -15.01 8.98 -30.35
CA GLU A 68 -15.07 9.20 -31.80
C GLU A 68 -13.75 9.75 -32.37
N LEU A 69 -12.89 10.33 -31.52
CA LEU A 69 -11.60 10.89 -31.93
C LEU A 69 -10.58 9.77 -32.21
N LYS A 70 -9.65 10.04 -33.13
CA LYS A 70 -8.46 9.20 -33.28
C LYS A 70 -7.62 9.26 -32.00
N GLU A 71 -6.76 8.26 -31.80
CA GLU A 71 -5.97 8.18 -30.57
C GLU A 71 -5.11 9.43 -30.31
N ASP A 72 -4.41 9.93 -31.32
CA ASP A 72 -3.59 11.14 -31.19
C ASP A 72 -4.42 12.39 -30.88
N GLU A 73 -5.56 12.54 -31.54
CA GLU A 73 -6.49 13.67 -31.34
C GLU A 73 -7.11 13.64 -29.95
N ARG A 74 -7.52 12.46 -29.47
CA ARG A 74 -8.02 12.26 -28.11
C ARG A 74 -6.97 12.58 -27.07
N ARG A 75 -5.73 12.11 -27.28
CA ARG A 75 -4.60 12.41 -26.39
C ARG A 75 -4.38 13.92 -26.33
N ALA A 76 -4.29 14.59 -27.48
CA ALA A 76 -4.11 16.04 -27.55
C ALA A 76 -5.25 16.80 -26.85
N ALA A 77 -6.51 16.41 -27.07
CA ALA A 77 -7.66 17.03 -26.40
C ALA A 77 -7.58 16.91 -24.87
N LEU A 78 -7.15 15.75 -24.36
CA LEU A 78 -6.98 15.52 -22.92
C LEU A 78 -5.77 16.29 -22.35
N GLU A 79 -4.67 16.45 -23.09
CA GLU A 79 -3.56 17.31 -22.69
C GLU A 79 -3.99 18.78 -22.60
N THR A 80 -4.72 19.26 -23.61
CA THR A 80 -5.26 20.62 -23.60
C THR A 80 -6.18 20.83 -22.41
N ALA A 81 -7.09 19.89 -22.15
CA ALA A 81 -7.98 19.95 -20.98
C ALA A 81 -7.19 19.98 -19.66
N LEU A 82 -6.10 19.22 -19.54
CA LEU A 82 -5.22 19.26 -18.37
C LEU A 82 -4.52 20.62 -18.22
N ALA A 83 -4.02 21.18 -19.31
CA ALA A 83 -3.26 22.44 -19.31
C ALA A 83 -4.15 23.66 -19.03
N GLU A 84 -5.34 23.69 -19.62
CA GLU A 84 -6.34 24.75 -19.41
C GLU A 84 -7.11 24.58 -18.10
N GLY A 85 -6.95 23.43 -17.47
CA GLY A 85 -7.59 23.10 -16.21
C GLY A 85 -9.08 22.82 -16.31
N ALA A 86 -9.54 22.32 -17.46
CA ALA A 86 -10.89 21.83 -17.71
C ALA A 86 -11.12 20.46 -17.05
N ASP A 87 -11.20 20.47 -15.71
CA ASP A 87 -11.32 19.26 -14.89
C ASP A 87 -12.59 18.45 -15.17
N GLU A 88 -13.65 19.07 -15.70
CA GLU A 88 -14.88 18.40 -16.12
C GLU A 88 -14.64 17.38 -17.25
N VAL A 89 -13.77 17.71 -18.20
CA VAL A 89 -13.40 16.81 -19.31
C VAL A 89 -12.58 15.63 -18.78
N VAL A 90 -11.61 15.93 -17.92
CA VAL A 90 -10.76 14.92 -17.29
C VAL A 90 -11.58 14.02 -16.35
N ALA A 91 -12.52 14.60 -15.59
CA ALA A 91 -13.42 13.87 -14.70
C ALA A 91 -14.31 12.89 -15.48
N ALA A 92 -14.88 13.35 -16.59
CA ALA A 92 -15.69 12.50 -17.47
C ALA A 92 -14.91 11.28 -17.96
N ALA A 93 -13.64 11.48 -18.33
CA ALA A 93 -12.74 10.43 -18.78
C ALA A 93 -12.25 9.50 -17.65
N LEU A 94 -12.03 10.00 -16.43
CA LEU A 94 -11.48 9.22 -15.31
C LEU A 94 -12.52 8.44 -14.49
N HIS A 95 -13.77 8.91 -14.44
CA HIS A 95 -14.83 8.26 -13.66
C HIS A 95 -15.64 7.20 -14.43
N GLY A 96 -15.56 7.21 -15.76
CA GLY A 96 -16.16 6.18 -16.61
C GLY A 96 -15.20 5.02 -16.89
N PRO A 97 -15.71 3.87 -17.36
CA PRO A 97 -14.86 2.82 -17.94
C PRO A 97 -14.03 3.36 -19.12
N ALA A 98 -12.75 3.00 -19.20
CA ALA A 98 -11.82 3.50 -20.21
C ALA A 98 -12.35 3.35 -21.66
N MET A 99 -13.02 2.22 -21.93
CA MET A 99 -13.62 1.92 -23.23
C MET A 99 -14.68 2.95 -23.68
N LEU A 100 -15.40 3.60 -22.76
CA LEU A 100 -16.42 4.60 -23.11
C LEU A 100 -15.83 5.90 -23.64
N SER A 101 -14.56 6.16 -23.32
CA SER A 101 -13.77 7.28 -23.84
C SER A 101 -12.81 6.86 -24.96
N GLY A 102 -12.89 5.62 -25.44
CA GLY A 102 -11.94 5.09 -26.43
C GLY A 102 -10.51 4.91 -25.90
N MET A 103 -10.32 4.83 -24.58
CA MET A 103 -9.01 4.64 -23.95
C MET A 103 -8.80 3.18 -23.55
N SER A 104 -7.54 2.76 -23.53
CA SER A 104 -7.11 1.57 -22.79
C SER A 104 -6.99 1.87 -21.29
N ALA A 105 -7.03 0.82 -20.45
CA ALA A 105 -6.83 1.00 -19.02
C ALA A 105 -5.47 1.65 -18.66
N PRO A 106 -4.34 1.30 -19.31
CA PRO A 106 -3.07 2.01 -19.10
C PRO A 106 -3.12 3.50 -19.48
N GLN A 107 -3.80 3.87 -20.56
CA GLN A 107 -3.95 5.28 -20.96
C GLN A 107 -4.74 6.06 -19.91
N GLN A 108 -5.83 5.49 -19.39
CA GLN A 108 -6.62 6.12 -18.32
C GLN A 108 -5.80 6.26 -17.02
N ALA A 109 -4.98 5.27 -16.67
CA ALA A 109 -4.10 5.34 -15.52
C ALA A 109 -3.02 6.43 -15.68
N SER A 110 -2.44 6.57 -16.87
CA SER A 110 -1.48 7.64 -17.17
C SER A 110 -2.12 9.03 -17.14
N LEU A 111 -3.35 9.19 -17.66
CA LEU A 111 -4.10 10.43 -17.53
C LEU A 111 -4.32 10.80 -16.05
N ARG A 112 -4.68 9.82 -15.22
CA ARG A 112 -4.85 10.02 -13.78
C ARG A 112 -3.56 10.49 -13.11
N ASP A 113 -2.43 9.84 -13.37
CA ASP A 113 -1.14 10.23 -12.80
C ASP A 113 -0.77 11.67 -13.17
N ARG A 114 -0.97 12.05 -14.43
CA ARG A 114 -0.69 13.43 -14.89
C ARG A 114 -1.61 14.46 -14.26
N TRP A 115 -2.91 14.17 -14.18
CA TRP A 115 -3.86 15.04 -13.47
C TRP A 115 -3.46 15.21 -11.99
N ARG A 116 -3.12 14.10 -11.32
CA ARG A 116 -2.67 14.08 -9.93
C ARG A 116 -1.45 14.94 -9.70
N ARG A 117 -0.41 14.80 -10.53
CA ARG A 117 0.81 15.60 -10.42
C ARG A 117 0.55 17.08 -10.70
N SER A 118 -0.32 17.39 -11.67
CA SER A 118 -0.68 18.78 -12.02
C SER A 118 -1.47 19.49 -10.91
N ARG A 119 -2.43 18.79 -10.27
CA ARG A 119 -3.33 19.41 -9.27
C ARG A 119 -2.89 19.23 -7.83
N HIS A 120 -2.14 18.16 -7.54
CA HIS A 120 -1.85 17.69 -6.19
C HIS A 120 -0.38 17.29 -6.01
N GLY A 121 0.55 17.95 -6.71
CA GLY A 121 1.99 17.65 -6.69
C GLY A 121 2.54 17.38 -5.27
N ASP A 122 2.32 18.29 -4.34
CA ASP A 122 2.79 18.18 -2.95
C ASP A 122 2.27 16.92 -2.23
N GLU A 123 1.02 16.57 -2.48
CA GLU A 123 0.37 15.39 -1.90
C GLU A 123 0.87 14.09 -2.54
N ILE A 124 1.21 14.12 -3.83
CA ILE A 124 1.85 12.99 -4.52
C ILE A 124 3.26 12.77 -4.01
N GLU A 125 4.06 13.83 -3.88
CA GLU A 125 5.38 13.73 -3.27
C GLU A 125 5.31 13.20 -1.84
N ARG A 126 4.28 13.62 -1.09
CA ARG A 126 4.03 13.12 0.26
C ARG A 126 3.69 11.62 0.26
N ILE A 127 2.86 11.15 -0.65
CA ILE A 127 2.58 9.71 -0.84
C ILE A 127 3.87 8.96 -1.14
N ASP A 128 4.71 9.47 -2.06
CA ASP A 128 5.95 8.80 -2.45
C ASP A 128 6.91 8.68 -1.26
N ARG A 129 7.05 9.74 -0.44
CA ARG A 129 7.80 9.69 0.83
C ARG A 129 7.21 8.69 1.81
N LEU A 130 5.89 8.65 1.99
CA LEU A 130 5.23 7.70 2.88
C LEU A 130 5.40 6.25 2.42
N LYS A 131 5.31 5.99 1.10
CA LYS A 131 5.55 4.66 0.52
C LYS A 131 6.99 4.19 0.77
N SER A 132 7.97 5.08 0.59
CA SER A 132 9.37 4.79 0.94
C SER A 132 9.51 4.47 2.43
N ALA A 133 8.93 5.31 3.31
CA ALA A 133 8.98 5.10 4.75
C ALA A 133 8.33 3.77 5.17
N VAL A 134 7.21 3.39 4.57
CA VAL A 134 6.56 2.08 4.78
C VAL A 134 7.52 0.95 4.41
N ALA A 135 8.12 1.00 3.21
CA ALA A 135 9.05 -0.03 2.77
C ALA A 135 10.29 -0.13 3.69
N ASP A 136 10.82 1.00 4.16
CA ASP A 136 11.96 1.04 5.08
C ASP A 136 11.59 0.46 6.44
N THR A 137 10.40 0.79 6.94
CA THR A 137 9.86 0.31 8.21
C THR A 137 9.62 -1.21 8.18
N GLU A 138 9.06 -1.73 7.09
CA GLU A 138 8.86 -3.17 6.89
C GLU A 138 10.20 -3.93 6.89
N ARG A 139 11.21 -3.38 6.19
CA ARG A 139 12.57 -3.96 6.21
C ARG A 139 13.18 -3.92 7.60
N GLY A 140 13.03 -2.81 8.33
CA GLY A 140 13.52 -2.67 9.71
C GLY A 140 12.87 -3.67 10.67
N GLY A 141 11.55 -3.82 10.60
CA GLY A 141 10.81 -4.81 11.38
C GLY A 141 11.24 -6.24 11.07
N ALA A 142 11.39 -6.59 9.79
CA ALA A 142 11.87 -7.90 9.37
C ALA A 142 13.30 -8.19 9.87
N LEU A 143 14.19 -7.20 9.86
CA LEU A 143 15.54 -7.33 10.41
C LEU A 143 15.53 -7.54 11.92
N LEU A 144 14.70 -6.82 12.66
CA LEU A 144 14.56 -7.00 14.11
C LEU A 144 14.04 -8.41 14.46
N VAL A 145 13.01 -8.87 13.75
CA VAL A 145 12.47 -10.24 13.87
C VAL A 145 13.56 -11.27 13.57
N GLY A 146 14.28 -11.12 12.46
CA GLY A 146 15.35 -12.02 12.06
C GLY A 146 16.50 -12.06 13.07
N TYR A 147 16.89 -10.89 13.59
CA TYR A 147 17.91 -10.78 14.63
C TYR A 147 17.47 -11.47 15.92
N ALA A 148 16.26 -11.19 16.42
CA ALA A 148 15.73 -11.83 17.62
C ALA A 148 15.65 -13.36 17.48
N ALA A 149 15.22 -13.85 16.31
CA ALA A 149 15.18 -15.28 16.00
C ALA A 149 16.58 -15.93 15.96
N SER A 150 17.61 -15.19 15.52
CA SER A 150 18.99 -15.70 15.43
C SER A 150 19.69 -15.88 16.78
N LEU A 151 19.18 -15.26 17.85
CA LEU A 151 19.81 -15.32 19.18
C LEU A 151 19.63 -16.67 19.89
N ALA A 152 18.72 -17.52 19.41
CA ALA A 152 18.52 -18.86 19.94
C ALA A 152 18.50 -19.89 18.82
N ASP A 153 19.02 -21.10 19.10
CA ASP A 153 18.99 -22.19 18.14
C ASP A 153 17.64 -22.93 18.22
N PRO A 154 16.79 -22.84 17.19
CA PRO A 154 15.48 -23.48 17.20
C PRO A 154 15.59 -25.01 17.25
N GLN A 155 16.61 -25.62 16.66
CA GLN A 155 16.77 -27.08 16.66
C GLN A 155 17.06 -27.61 18.07
N ILE A 156 17.81 -26.86 18.88
CA ILE A 156 18.10 -27.22 20.27
C ILE A 156 16.83 -27.12 21.12
N ILE A 157 16.02 -26.09 20.91
CA ILE A 157 14.75 -25.89 21.62
C ILE A 157 13.75 -26.99 21.24
N GLU A 158 13.53 -27.24 19.95
CA GLU A 158 12.58 -28.24 19.44
C GLU A 158 12.93 -29.66 19.92
N LYS A 159 14.21 -30.05 19.84
CA LYS A 159 14.66 -31.37 20.33
C LYS A 159 14.44 -31.52 21.84
N ALA A 160 14.62 -30.44 22.61
CA ALA A 160 14.38 -30.46 24.04
C ALA A 160 12.88 -30.51 24.38
N GLU A 161 12.03 -29.79 23.66
CA GLU A 161 10.57 -29.86 23.81
C GLU A 161 10.05 -31.26 23.47
N ALA A 162 10.52 -31.86 22.38
CA ALA A 162 10.17 -33.23 22.01
C ALA A 162 10.61 -34.25 23.07
N SER A 163 11.82 -34.10 23.61
CA SER A 163 12.33 -34.98 24.67
C SER A 163 11.56 -34.83 25.99
N GLU A 164 11.21 -33.60 26.39
CA GLU A 164 10.38 -33.34 27.59
C GLU A 164 8.96 -33.89 27.41
N ALA A 165 8.37 -33.75 26.23
CA ALA A 165 7.06 -34.29 25.91
C ALA A 165 7.07 -35.84 25.97
N ALA A 166 8.09 -36.48 25.39
CA ALA A 166 8.26 -37.93 25.45
C ALA A 166 8.46 -38.44 26.89
N ALA A 167 9.26 -37.75 27.70
CA ALA A 167 9.47 -38.10 29.10
C ALA A 167 8.19 -37.95 29.94
N LYS A 168 7.41 -36.88 29.73
CA LYS A 168 6.10 -36.71 30.38
C LYS A 168 5.11 -37.79 29.98
N ALA A 169 5.07 -38.19 28.71
CA ALA A 169 4.21 -39.25 28.24
C ALA A 169 4.58 -40.61 28.88
N ALA A 170 5.87 -40.92 28.99
CA ALA A 170 6.35 -42.15 29.64
C ALA A 170 6.14 -42.19 31.16
N LEU A 171 6.05 -41.03 31.82
CA LEU A 171 5.71 -40.95 33.26
C LEU A 171 4.19 -40.99 33.52
N ALA A 172 3.37 -40.81 32.49
CA ALA A 172 1.91 -40.83 32.58
C ALA A 172 1.31 -42.21 32.22
N SER A 173 2.13 -43.15 31.74
CA SER A 173 1.82 -44.56 31.47
C SER A 173 2.25 -45.45 32.62
#